data_AF-A0A928Z803-F1
#
_entry.id   AF-A0A928Z803-F1
#
_cell.length_a   1.000
_cell.length_b   1.000
_cell.length_c   1.000
_cell.angle_alpha   90.00
_cell.angle_beta   90.00
_cell.angle_gamma   90.00
#
_symmetry.space_group_name_H-M   'P 1'
#
loop_
_entity.id
_entity.type
_entity.pdbx_description
1 polymer ?
#
loop_
_entity_poly.entity_id
_entity_poly.type
_entity_poly.pdbx_seq_one_letter_code
_entity_poly.pdbx_strand_id
1 'polypeptide(L)'
;MIDRHHPNAFDDPNFRAAIETTGRQKLILAGCTFDYCCALPALNLSAEGYDVYAVVDASRKGRECLALLNYMRDESQEVIFCF
;
A
#
# COMPACT_ATOMS: atom_id res chain seq x y z
N MET A 1 6.94 15.08 3.17
CA MET A 1 7.65 14.09 2.34
C MET A 1 8.51 13.27 3.27
N ILE A 2 8.37 11.95 3.27
CA ILE A 2 9.08 11.05 4.20
C ILE A 2 10.16 10.33 3.38
N ASP A 3 11.42 10.57 3.71
CA ASP A 3 12.55 9.90 3.07
C ASP A 3 12.87 8.60 3.84
N ARG A 4 13.10 7.51 3.10
CA ARG A 4 13.21 6.16 3.64
C ARG A 4 14.14 5.34 2.78
N HIS A 5 14.98 4.54 3.44
CA HIS A 5 15.95 3.65 2.79
C HIS A 5 15.47 2.19 2.70
N HIS A 6 14.34 1.85 3.33
CA HIS A 6 13.77 0.51 3.28
C HIS A 6 12.70 0.39 2.18
N PRO A 7 12.63 -0.76 1.49
CA PRO A 7 11.66 -0.99 0.41
C PRO A 7 10.22 -1.07 0.94
N ASN A 8 10.02 -1.57 2.16
CA ASN A 8 8.73 -1.59 2.83
C ASN A 8 8.54 -0.29 3.63
N ALA A 9 7.58 0.54 3.22
CA ALA A 9 7.31 1.82 3.88
C ALA A 9 6.80 1.65 5.32
N PHE A 10 6.17 0.51 5.63
CA PHE A 10 5.57 0.25 6.93
C PHE A 10 6.60 -0.05 8.04
N ASP A 11 7.80 -0.48 7.66
CA ASP A 11 8.90 -0.72 8.61
C ASP A 11 9.53 0.60 9.09
N ASP A 12 9.28 1.71 8.41
CA ASP A 12 9.79 3.02 8.82
C ASP A 12 8.91 3.61 9.94
N PRO A 13 9.47 3.87 11.13
CA PRO A 13 8.70 4.43 12.24
C PRO A 13 8.15 5.83 11.94
N ASN A 14 8.79 6.60 11.05
CA ASN A 14 8.29 7.91 10.65
C ASN A 14 7.03 7.81 9.79
N PHE A 15 6.92 6.75 8.98
CA PHE A 15 5.72 6.48 8.19
C PHE A 15 4.55 6.10 9.08
N ARG A 16 4.78 5.22 10.07
CA ARG A 16 3.74 4.83 11.03
C ARG A 16 3.26 6.01 11.88
N ALA A 17 4.20 6.79 12.44
CA ALA A 17 3.88 7.99 13.18
C ALA A 17 3.10 9.02 12.33
N ALA A 18 3.44 9.15 11.05
CA ALA A 18 2.71 10.03 10.14
C ALA A 18 1.26 9.55 9.92
N ILE A 19 1.04 8.25 9.73
CA ILE A 19 -0.30 7.65 9.62
C ILE A 19 -1.09 7.86 10.90
N GLU A 20 -0.52 7.53 12.06
CA GLU A 20 -1.16 7.72 13.36
C GLU A 20 -1.52 9.20 13.60
N THR A 21 -0.62 10.13 13.25
CA THR A 21 -0.87 11.58 13.35
C THR A 21 -2.01 12.03 12.45
N THR A 22 -2.22 11.37 11.30
CA THR A 22 -3.39 11.72 10.46
C THR A 22 -4.72 11.34 11.11
N GLY A 23 -4.74 10.38 12.03
CA GLY A 23 -5.96 9.89 12.69
C GLY A 23 -6.98 9.26 11.73
N ARG A 24 -6.54 8.88 10.52
CA ARG A 24 -7.41 8.32 9.48
C ARG A 24 -7.34 6.81 9.48
N GLN A 25 -8.50 6.18 9.42
CA GLN A 25 -8.60 4.73 9.25
C GLN A 25 -8.55 4.31 7.77
N LYS A 26 -8.88 5.23 6.86
CA LYS A 26 -8.88 5.00 5.41
C LYS A 26 -7.63 5.56 4.76
N LEU A 27 -6.85 4.71 4.11
CA LEU A 27 -5.57 5.04 3.50
C LEU A 27 -5.60 4.68 2.02
N ILE A 28 -5.16 5.60 1.17
CA ILE A 28 -5.05 5.37 -0.27
C ILE A 28 -3.56 5.26 -0.62
N LEU A 29 -3.17 4.16 -1.26
CA LEU A 29 -1.80 3.88 -1.68
C LEU A 29 -1.70 3.90 -3.21
N ALA A 30 -0.73 4.66 -3.73
CA ALA A 30 -0.38 4.71 -5.14
C ALA A 30 1.15 4.86 -5.27
N GLY A 31 1.77 4.19 -6.25
CA GLY A 31 3.22 4.25 -6.40
C GLY A 31 3.78 3.53 -7.63
N CYS A 32 5.03 3.81 -7.98
CA CYS A 32 5.61 3.38 -9.25
C CYS A 32 6.22 1.97 -9.25
N THR A 33 6.20 1.26 -8.12
CA THR A 33 6.67 -0.12 -8.01
C THR A 33 5.76 -0.83 -7.02
N PHE A 34 4.67 -1.35 -7.58
CA PHE A 34 3.57 -1.90 -6.80
C PHE A 34 4.00 -3.11 -5.97
N ASP A 35 4.87 -3.94 -6.53
CA ASP A 35 5.26 -5.25 -5.99
C ASP A 35 5.91 -5.16 -4.59
N TYR A 36 6.61 -4.05 -4.31
CA TYR A 36 7.31 -3.83 -3.04
C TYR A 36 6.77 -2.62 -2.29
N CYS A 37 6.80 -1.44 -2.94
CA CYS A 37 6.58 -0.17 -2.26
C CYS A 37 5.12 0.09 -1.90
N CYS A 38 4.17 -0.62 -2.52
CA CYS A 38 2.74 -0.46 -2.29
C CYS A 38 2.10 -1.71 -1.69
N ALA A 39 2.39 -2.90 -2.23
CA ALA A 39 1.74 -4.13 -1.80
C ALA A 39 2.10 -4.55 -0.37
N LEU A 40 3.39 -4.53 -0.01
CA LEU A 40 3.85 -4.89 1.34
C LEU A 40 3.29 -3.96 2.42
N PRO A 41 3.38 -2.61 2.30
CA PRO A 41 2.78 -1.74 3.31
C PRO A 41 1.26 -1.84 3.31
N ALA A 42 0.60 -2.12 2.17
CA ALA A 42 -0.84 -2.34 2.14
C ALA A 42 -1.24 -3.55 2.99
N LEU A 43 -0.56 -4.68 2.83
CA LEU A 43 -0.83 -5.90 3.61
C LEU A 43 -0.62 -5.66 5.10
N ASN A 44 0.49 -5.01 5.48
CA ASN A 44 0.80 -4.72 6.87
C ASN A 44 -0.22 -3.76 7.52
N LEU A 45 -0.62 -2.72 6.80
CA LEU A 45 -1.65 -1.78 7.27
C LEU A 45 -3.01 -2.45 7.40
N SER A 46 -3.35 -3.36 6.49
CA SER A 46 -4.56 -4.18 6.60
C SER A 46 -4.54 -5.06 7.84
N ALA A 47 -3.39 -5.68 8.13
CA ALA A 47 -3.20 -6.49 9.33
C ALA A 47 -3.32 -5.67 10.63
N GLU A 48 -2.97 -4.39 10.61
CA GLU A 48 -3.22 -3.45 11.72
C GLU A 48 -4.67 -2.92 11.79
N GLY A 49 -5.52 -3.27 10.82
CA GLY A 49 -6.95 -2.91 10.80
C GLY A 49 -7.25 -1.58 10.11
N TYR A 50 -6.36 -1.08 9.25
CA TYR A 50 -6.63 0.07 8.39
C TYR A 50 -7.34 -0.35 7.10
N ASP A 51 -8.29 0.47 6.65
CA ASP A 51 -8.95 0.32 5.36
C ASP A 51 -8.02 0.87 4.27
N VAL A 52 -7.31 -0.03 3.58
CA VAL A 52 -6.33 0.35 2.56
C VAL A 52 -6.89 0.18 1.16
N TYR A 53 -6.78 1.24 0.36
CA TYR A 53 -7.21 1.29 -1.03
C TYR A 53 -5.99 1.43 -1.94
N ALA A 54 -5.69 0.40 -2.72
CA ALA A 54 -4.56 0.40 -3.63
C ALA A 54 -5.00 0.87 -5.02
N VAL A 55 -4.53 2.03 -5.46
CA VAL A 55 -4.87 2.59 -6.79
C VAL A 55 -3.88 2.05 -7.81
N VAL A 56 -4.34 1.05 -8.55
CA VAL A 56 -3.51 0.29 -9.48
C VAL A 56 -3.23 1.04 -10.77
N ASP A 57 -4.15 1.91 -11.17
CA ASP A 57 -4.02 2.71 -12.39
C ASP A 57 -3.07 3.91 -12.22
N ALA A 58 -3.01 4.46 -11.00
CA ALA A 58 -2.00 5.46 -10.62
C ALA A 58 -0.63 4.85 -10.30
N SER A 59 -0.47 3.53 -10.47
CA SER A 59 0.72 2.79 -10.09
C SER A 59 1.41 2.15 -11.30
N ARG A 60 2.74 2.24 -11.36
CA ARG A 60 3.50 1.52 -12.38
C ARG A 60 3.67 0.06 -11.96
N LYS A 61 3.19 -0.84 -12.81
CA LYS A 61 3.13 -2.29 -12.59
C LYS A 61 4.41 -2.97 -13.08
N GLY A 62 5.02 -3.81 -12.23
CA GLY A 62 6.07 -4.74 -12.64
C GLY A 62 5.50 -6.01 -13.27
N ARG A 63 6.36 -6.91 -13.74
CA ARG A 63 5.93 -8.18 -14.39
C ARG A 63 5.22 -9.14 -13.43
N GLU A 64 5.46 -9.03 -12.13
CA GLU A 64 4.89 -9.92 -11.09
C GLU A 64 3.66 -9.32 -10.39
N CYS A 65 3.25 -8.13 -10.81
CA CYS A 65 2.18 -7.35 -10.20
C CYS A 65 0.83 -8.10 -10.21
N LEU A 66 0.57 -8.97 -11.19
CA LEU A 66 -0.69 -9.67 -11.33
C LEU A 66 -0.94 -10.68 -10.18
N ALA A 67 0.10 -11.41 -9.76
CA ALA A 67 0.00 -12.39 -8.70
C ALA A 67 -0.25 -11.72 -7.34
N LEU A 68 0.48 -10.63 -7.07
CA LEU A 68 0.30 -9.81 -5.87
C LEU A 68 -1.05 -9.09 -5.84
N LEU A 69 -1.53 -8.61 -6.98
CA LEU A 69 -2.87 -8.03 -7.09
C LEU A 69 -3.96 -9.04 -6.75
N ASN A 70 -3.84 -10.27 -7.27
CA ASN A 70 -4.77 -11.33 -6.95
C ASN A 70 -4.72 -11.70 -5.46
N TYR A 71 -3.53 -11.74 -4.86
CA TYR A 71 -3.36 -11.97 -3.43
C TYR A 71 -4.01 -10.87 -2.58
N MET A 72 -3.77 -9.59 -2.91
CA MET A 72 -4.39 -8.47 -2.18
C MET A 72 -5.91 -8.39 -2.37
N ARG A 73 -6.41 -8.86 -3.53
CA ARG A 73 -7.84 -8.99 -3.76
C ARG A 73 -8.48 -10.08 -2.90
N ASP A 74 -7.76 -11.16 -2.64
CA ASP A 74 -8.19 -12.27 -1.76
C ASP A 74 -8.20 -11.84 -0.28
N GLU A 75 -7.19 -11.06 0.13
CA GLU A 75 -7.09 -10.40 1.45
C GLU A 75 -8.09 -9.24 1.64
N SER A 76 -9.12 -9.16 0.80
CA SER A 76 -10.22 -8.17 0.89
C SER A 76 -9.78 -6.71 0.79
N GLN A 77 -8.60 -6.41 0.23
CA GLN A 77 -8.19 -5.03 0.01
C GLN A 77 -8.89 -4.45 -1.22
N GLU A 78 -9.41 -3.23 -1.10
CA GLU A 78 -10.07 -2.56 -2.22
C GLU A 78 -9.02 -2.06 -3.22
N VAL A 79 -8.80 -2.88 -4.24
CA VAL A 79 -7.97 -2.55 -5.40
C VAL A 79 -8.78 -1.67 -6.35
N ILE A 80 -8.54 -0.36 -6.31
CA ILE A 80 -9.25 0.60 -7.15
C ILE A 80 -8.59 0.65 -8.53
N PHE A 81 -9.37 0.26 -9.53
CA PHE A 81 -9.09 0.55 -10.94
C PHE A 81 -9.89 1.80 -11.32
N CYS A 82 -9.18 2.87 -11.71
CA CYS A 82 -9.81 4.03 -12.31
C CYS A 82 -9.98 3.71 -13.80
N PHE A 83 -11.19 3.40 -14.25
CA PHE A 83 -11.57 3.37 -15.67
C PHE A 83 -12.68 4.37 -15.90
#